data_AF-A0A511V5W7-F1
#
_entry.id   AF-A0A511V5W7-F1
#
_cell.length_a   1.000
_cell.length_b   1.000
_cell.length_c   1.000
_cell.angle_alpha   90.00
_cell.angle_beta   90.00
_cell.angle_gamma   90.00
#
_symmetry.space_group_name_H-M   'P 1'
#
loop_
_entity.id
_entity.type
_entity.pdbx_description
1 polymer ?
#
loop_
_entity_poly.entity_id
_entity_poly.type
_entity_poly.pdbx_seq_one_letter_code
_entity_poly.pdbx_strand_id
1 'polypeptide(L)'
;MGTKHKYTIKMKKKKQISDSVFNLLFKDLVESEKIKLYMDEINQRIYKGEMSPAEFSESLSRLTDRYVKKGMHQADQASVVRYISAFAKIENNVKANLCMMSMREANGEAAFESEEEAARNIIRTYEETQRLINRWVEQYALTRGMDPEWVVTPDLEWMER
;
A
#
# COMPACT_ATOMS: atom_id res chain seq x y z
N MET A 1 -1.05 -37.67 36.70
CA MET A 1 -1.26 -36.21 36.63
C MET A 1 -0.46 -35.67 35.45
N GLY A 2 -1.09 -35.04 34.46
CA GLY A 2 -0.42 -34.46 33.30
C GLY A 2 -1.10 -33.15 32.93
N THR A 3 -0.41 -32.03 33.15
CA THR A 3 -0.90 -30.67 32.93
C THR A 3 -0.98 -30.32 31.44
N LYS A 4 -2.11 -29.69 31.09
CA LYS A 4 -2.33 -28.58 30.14
C LYS A 4 -1.25 -28.34 29.07
N HIS A 5 -1.67 -28.13 27.82
CA HIS A 5 -1.76 -26.79 27.20
C HIS A 5 -2.54 -26.89 25.87
N LYS A 6 -3.85 -26.65 25.92
CA LYS A 6 -4.64 -26.36 24.71
C LYS A 6 -4.29 -24.95 24.26
N TYR A 7 -3.29 -24.82 23.38
CA TYR A 7 -3.08 -23.58 22.64
C TYR A 7 -4.32 -23.37 21.76
N THR A 8 -5.21 -22.49 22.23
CA THR A 8 -6.35 -22.06 21.43
C THR A 8 -5.81 -20.98 20.52
N ILE A 9 -5.43 -21.36 19.30
CA ILE A 9 -5.09 -20.39 18.25
C ILE A 9 -6.39 -19.62 17.96
N LYS A 10 -6.56 -18.45 18.60
CA LYS A 10 -7.61 -17.51 18.22
C LYS A 10 -7.28 -17.06 16.81
N MET A 11 -7.94 -17.64 15.81
CA MET A 11 -7.87 -17.14 14.45
C MET A 11 -8.27 -15.66 14.49
N LYS A 12 -7.34 -14.75 14.16
CA LYS A 12 -7.67 -13.33 14.01
C LYS A 12 -8.79 -13.27 12.97
N LYS A 13 -9.95 -12.68 13.33
CA LYS A 13 -11.07 -12.50 12.39
C LYS A 13 -10.51 -11.87 11.11
N LYS A 14 -10.78 -12.49 9.95
CA LYS A 14 -10.44 -11.91 8.65
C LYS A 14 -11.08 -10.52 8.59
N LYS A 15 -10.25 -9.48 8.46
CA LYS A 15 -10.73 -8.10 8.28
C LYS A 15 -11.30 -7.99 6.86
N GLN A 16 -12.62 -8.15 6.72
CA GLN A 16 -13.31 -7.96 5.45
C GLN A 16 -13.57 -6.47 5.20
N ILE A 17 -13.55 -6.07 3.92
CA ILE A 17 -14.07 -4.78 3.48
C ILE A 17 -15.59 -4.82 3.68
N SER A 18 -16.18 -3.76 4.22
CA SER A 18 -17.63 -3.70 4.40
C SER A 18 -18.36 -3.57 3.06
N ASP A 19 -19.57 -4.11 2.96
CA ASP A 19 -20.38 -4.06 1.73
C ASP A 19 -20.70 -2.61 1.29
N SER A 20 -20.79 -1.67 2.24
CA SER A 20 -20.97 -0.25 1.96
C SER A 20 -19.75 0.34 1.23
N VAL A 21 -18.54 0.03 1.70
CA VAL A 21 -17.28 0.46 1.07
C VAL A 21 -17.04 -0.28 -0.24
N PHE A 22 -17.39 -1.57 -0.31
CA PHE A 22 -17.33 -2.31 -1.56
C PHE A 22 -18.21 -1.64 -2.63
N ASN A 23 -19.45 -1.32 -2.28
CA ASN A 23 -20.34 -0.63 -3.21
C ASN A 23 -19.87 0.80 -3.55
N LEU A 24 -19.23 1.51 -2.61
CA LEU A 24 -18.70 2.85 -2.86
C LEU A 24 -17.52 2.84 -3.84
N LEU A 25 -16.63 1.87 -3.72
CA LEU A 25 -15.34 1.86 -4.45
C LEU A 25 -15.33 0.96 -5.69
N PHE A 26 -16.19 -0.07 -5.73
CA PHE A 26 -16.14 -1.11 -6.77
C PHE A 26 -17.44 -1.26 -7.57
N LYS A 27 -18.58 -0.76 -7.09
CA LYS A 27 -19.80 -0.78 -7.90
C LYS A 27 -19.67 0.16 -9.11
N ASP A 28 -18.86 1.20 -8.96
CA ASP A 28 -18.46 2.08 -10.05
C ASP A 28 -17.03 1.76 -10.47
N LEU A 29 -16.89 1.02 -11.58
CA LEU A 29 -15.60 0.68 -12.18
C LEU A 29 -14.75 1.95 -12.40
N VAL A 30 -15.39 3.07 -12.72
CA VAL A 30 -14.71 4.34 -12.95
C VAL A 30 -13.99 4.85 -11.70
N GLU A 31 -14.56 4.65 -10.50
CA GLU A 31 -13.93 5.08 -9.25
C GLU A 31 -12.69 4.25 -8.92
N SER A 32 -12.76 2.93 -9.12
CA SER A 32 -11.59 2.07 -8.94
C SER A 32 -10.44 2.47 -9.87
N GLU A 33 -10.75 2.84 -11.12
CA GLU A 33 -9.71 3.26 -12.08
C GLU A 33 -9.17 4.67 -11.82
N LYS A 34 -9.99 5.58 -11.28
CA LYS A 34 -9.48 6.88 -10.81
C LYS A 34 -8.46 6.72 -9.69
N ILE A 35 -8.73 5.81 -8.74
CA ILE A 35 -7.79 5.49 -7.65
C ILE A 35 -6.51 4.89 -8.23
N LYS A 36 -6.63 3.99 -9.20
CA LYS A 36 -5.48 3.41 -9.93
C LYS A 36 -4.61 4.46 -10.59
N LEU A 37 -5.18 5.29 -11.46
CA LEU A 37 -4.44 6.32 -12.20
C LEU A 37 -3.73 7.30 -11.25
N TYR A 38 -4.42 7.69 -10.16
CA TYR A 38 -3.83 8.57 -9.16
C TYR A 38 -2.66 7.90 -8.42
N MET A 39 -2.76 6.60 -8.13
CA MET A 39 -1.70 5.87 -7.43
C MET A 39 -0.48 5.60 -8.32
N ASP A 40 -0.70 5.29 -9.61
CA ASP A 40 0.40 5.15 -10.58
C ASP A 40 1.18 6.45 -10.75
N GLU A 41 0.49 7.60 -10.84
CA GLU A 41 1.14 8.92 -10.91
C GLU A 41 2.04 9.18 -9.69
N ILE A 42 1.52 8.92 -8.48
CA ILE A 42 2.26 9.09 -7.23
C ILE A 42 3.49 8.19 -7.20
N ASN A 43 3.33 6.90 -7.45
CA ASN A 43 4.42 5.94 -7.41
C ASN A 43 5.46 6.28 -8.50
N GLN A 44 5.04 6.65 -9.70
CA GLN A 44 5.96 7.07 -10.75
C GLN A 44 6.87 8.22 -10.29
N ARG A 45 6.33 9.23 -9.60
CA ARG A 45 7.12 10.34 -9.07
C ARG A 45 8.09 9.91 -7.97
N ILE A 46 7.71 8.95 -7.12
CA ILE A 46 8.64 8.36 -6.13
C ILE A 46 9.83 7.70 -6.83
N TYR A 47 9.58 6.84 -7.82
CA TYR A 47 10.66 6.13 -8.53
C TYR A 47 11.54 7.07 -9.38
N LYS A 48 11.06 8.27 -9.73
CA LYS A 48 11.86 9.33 -10.35
C LYS A 48 12.60 10.24 -9.35
N GLY A 49 12.36 10.07 -8.04
CA GLY A 49 12.91 10.97 -7.02
C GLY A 49 12.29 12.37 -7.00
N GLU A 50 11.11 12.53 -7.61
CA GLU A 50 10.39 13.82 -7.79
C GLU A 50 9.33 14.06 -6.69
N MET A 51 9.32 13.22 -5.65
CA MET A 51 8.35 13.31 -4.57
C MET A 51 9.02 12.99 -3.23
N SER A 52 8.84 13.90 -2.27
CA SER A 52 9.29 13.69 -0.89
C SER A 52 8.34 12.79 -0.11
N PRO A 53 8.82 12.17 1.00
CA PRO A 53 7.97 11.41 1.93
C PRO A 53 6.74 12.15 2.46
N ALA A 54 6.86 13.47 2.69
CA ALA A 54 5.78 14.30 3.20
C ALA A 54 4.69 14.50 2.13
N GLU A 55 5.10 14.84 0.91
CA GLU A 55 4.18 15.00 -0.23
C GLU A 55 3.45 13.69 -0.58
N PHE A 56 4.15 12.55 -0.46
CA PHE A 56 3.54 11.23 -0.61
C PHE A 56 2.42 11.00 0.41
N SER A 57 2.71 11.23 1.69
CA SER A 57 1.77 11.02 2.79
C SER A 57 0.56 11.98 2.70
N GLU A 58 0.79 13.23 2.31
CA GLU A 58 -0.26 14.21 2.04
C GLU A 58 -1.14 13.76 0.86
N SER A 59 -0.52 13.28 -0.21
CA SER A 59 -1.25 12.82 -1.41
C SER A 59 -2.14 11.61 -1.13
N LEU A 60 -1.69 10.66 -0.31
CA LEU A 60 -2.50 9.54 0.17
C LEU A 60 -3.64 10.01 1.09
N SER A 61 -3.37 10.96 1.99
CA SER A 61 -4.38 11.53 2.87
C SER A 61 -5.48 12.22 2.07
N ARG A 62 -5.09 13.07 1.10
CA ARG A 62 -6.01 13.77 0.20
C ARG A 62 -6.87 12.83 -0.62
N LEU A 63 -6.31 11.71 -1.10
CA LEU A 63 -7.08 10.68 -1.79
C LEU A 63 -8.09 10.03 -0.86
N THR A 64 -7.64 9.62 0.32
CA THR A 64 -8.45 8.91 1.32
C THR A 64 -9.60 9.78 1.83
N ASP A 65 -9.35 11.08 2.02
CA ASP A 65 -10.34 12.07 2.46
C ASP A 65 -11.52 12.22 1.50
N ARG A 66 -11.36 11.91 0.20
CA ARG A 66 -12.47 11.92 -0.76
C ARG A 66 -13.52 10.85 -0.46
N TYR A 67 -13.08 9.76 0.18
CA TYR A 67 -13.90 8.58 0.44
C TYR A 67 -14.30 8.46 1.92
N VAL A 68 -13.53 9.05 2.84
CA VAL A 68 -13.87 9.15 4.28
C VAL A 68 -14.80 10.33 4.53
N LYS A 69 -16.11 10.11 4.40
CA LYS A 69 -17.14 11.15 4.57
C LYS A 69 -17.51 11.40 6.03
N LYS A 70 -17.93 12.63 6.36
CA LYS A 70 -18.46 12.98 7.68
C LYS A 70 -19.71 12.13 7.99
N GLY A 71 -19.75 11.54 9.17
CA GLY A 71 -20.85 10.65 9.61
C GLY A 71 -20.71 9.19 9.16
N MET A 72 -19.66 8.83 8.43
CA MET A 72 -19.34 7.43 8.13
C MET A 72 -18.96 6.68 9.41
N HIS A 73 -19.44 5.43 9.55
CA HIS A 73 -19.11 4.59 10.69
C HIS A 73 -17.60 4.29 10.74
N GLN A 74 -17.00 4.24 11.92
CA GLN A 74 -15.54 4.03 12.07
C GLN A 74 -15.03 2.77 11.37
N ALA A 75 -15.81 1.68 11.36
CA ALA A 75 -15.45 0.45 10.65
C ALA A 75 -15.38 0.61 9.12
N ASP A 76 -16.21 1.49 8.56
CA ASP A 76 -16.23 1.81 7.13
C ASP A 76 -15.06 2.74 6.79
N GLN A 77 -14.80 3.74 7.63
CA GLN A 77 -13.60 4.59 7.50
C GLN A 77 -12.33 3.73 7.51
N ALA A 78 -12.24 2.80 8.46
CA ALA A 78 -11.11 1.88 8.54
C ALA A 78 -11.00 0.97 7.31
N SER A 79 -12.13 0.56 6.72
CA SER A 79 -12.14 -0.22 5.48
C SER A 79 -11.64 0.57 4.28
N VAL A 80 -11.98 1.86 4.18
CA VAL A 80 -11.44 2.76 3.14
C VAL A 80 -9.92 2.91 3.29
N VAL A 81 -9.42 3.16 4.50
CA VAL A 81 -7.97 3.30 4.75
C VAL A 81 -7.23 1.99 4.42
N ARG A 82 -7.79 0.84 4.83
CA ARG A 82 -7.22 -0.48 4.45
C ARG A 82 -7.17 -0.65 2.94
N TYR A 83 -8.22 -0.25 2.23
CA TYR A 83 -8.26 -0.37 0.79
C TYR A 83 -7.18 0.49 0.13
N ILE A 84 -7.12 1.78 0.45
CA ILE A 84 -6.14 2.71 -0.14
C ILE A 84 -4.71 2.26 0.18
N SER A 85 -4.43 1.84 1.43
CA SER A 85 -3.09 1.36 1.80
C SER A 85 -2.71 0.06 1.10
N ALA A 86 -3.60 -0.94 1.05
CA ALA A 86 -3.34 -2.19 0.33
C ALA A 86 -3.09 -1.91 -1.15
N PHE A 87 -3.91 -1.06 -1.74
CA PHE A 87 -3.80 -0.68 -3.14
C PHE A 87 -2.48 0.07 -3.43
N ALA A 88 -2.09 1.02 -2.57
CA ALA A 88 -0.80 1.70 -2.67
C ALA A 88 0.39 0.72 -2.63
N LYS A 89 0.33 -0.31 -1.78
CA LYS A 89 1.38 -1.35 -1.72
C LYS A 89 1.43 -2.19 -2.99
N ILE A 90 0.27 -2.58 -3.53
CA ILE A 90 0.17 -3.34 -4.78
C ILE A 90 0.75 -2.52 -5.94
N GLU A 91 0.33 -1.27 -6.10
CA GLU A 91 0.82 -0.40 -7.17
C GLU A 91 2.32 -0.11 -7.03
N ASN A 92 2.82 0.06 -5.81
CA ASN A 92 4.26 0.17 -5.56
C ASN A 92 5.02 -1.09 -6.01
N ASN A 93 4.49 -2.28 -5.73
CA ASN A 93 5.05 -3.55 -6.18
C ASN A 93 5.04 -3.67 -7.71
N VAL A 94 3.91 -3.35 -8.36
CA VAL A 94 3.79 -3.35 -9.82
C VAL A 94 4.80 -2.38 -10.42
N LYS A 95 4.91 -1.16 -9.89
CA LYS A 95 5.83 -0.14 -10.42
C LYS A 95 7.29 -0.55 -10.29
N ALA A 96 7.68 -1.07 -9.14
CA ALA A 96 9.02 -1.59 -8.91
C ALA A 96 9.39 -2.69 -9.93
N ASN A 97 8.48 -3.63 -10.16
CA ASN A 97 8.68 -4.70 -11.15
C ASN A 97 8.77 -4.17 -12.57
N LEU A 98 7.93 -3.21 -12.96
CA LEU A 98 8.02 -2.57 -14.27
C LEU A 98 9.36 -1.83 -14.45
N CYS A 99 9.82 -1.10 -13.43
CA CYS A 99 11.14 -0.47 -13.45
C CYS A 99 12.27 -1.50 -13.62
N MET A 100 12.21 -2.63 -12.91
CA MET A 100 13.16 -3.73 -13.07
C MET A 100 13.14 -4.32 -14.49
N MET A 101 11.96 -4.56 -15.04
CA MET A 101 11.81 -5.12 -16.40
C MET A 101 12.36 -4.16 -17.46
N SER A 102 11.97 -2.89 -17.41
CA SER A 102 12.45 -1.89 -18.38
C SER A 102 13.96 -1.69 -18.29
N MET A 103 14.55 -1.76 -17.09
CA MET A 103 16.01 -1.72 -16.91
C MET A 103 16.69 -2.92 -17.59
N ARG A 104 16.19 -4.14 -17.38
CA ARG A 104 16.70 -5.37 -18.01
C ARG A 104 16.62 -5.31 -19.54
N GLU A 105 15.52 -4.77 -20.06
CA GLU A 105 15.32 -4.60 -21.50
C GLU A 105 16.29 -3.56 -22.11
N ALA A 106 16.63 -2.51 -21.36
CA ALA A 106 17.48 -1.43 -21.85
C ALA A 106 18.99 -1.75 -21.84
N ASN A 107 19.46 -2.59 -20.90
CA ASN A 107 20.90 -2.74 -20.64
C ASN A 107 21.60 -3.87 -21.41
N GLY A 108 20.87 -4.85 -21.96
CA GLY A 108 21.49 -6.01 -22.64
C GLY A 108 22.50 -6.77 -21.74
N GLU A 109 23.31 -7.67 -22.32
CA GLU A 109 24.25 -8.54 -21.56
C GLU A 109 25.53 -7.84 -21.05
N ALA A 110 25.72 -6.53 -21.28
CA ALA A 110 27.06 -5.91 -21.26
C ALA A 110 27.43 -5.09 -20.00
N ALA A 111 26.57 -4.92 -19.00
CA ALA A 111 26.85 -4.02 -17.87
C ALA A 111 26.34 -4.55 -16.50
N PHE A 112 26.80 -5.74 -16.12
CA PHE A 112 26.36 -6.50 -14.94
C PHE A 112 26.46 -5.72 -13.60
N GLU A 113 27.56 -5.00 -13.36
CA GLU A 113 27.75 -4.28 -12.08
C GLU A 113 26.79 -3.07 -11.93
N SER A 114 26.48 -2.38 -13.03
CA SER A 114 25.52 -1.26 -13.02
C SER A 114 24.08 -1.75 -12.84
N GLU A 115 23.80 -2.97 -13.28
CA GLU A 115 22.48 -3.60 -13.19
C GLU A 115 22.17 -4.05 -11.77
N GLU A 116 23.14 -4.65 -11.06
CA GLU A 116 22.97 -5.04 -9.66
C GLU A 116 22.80 -3.83 -8.72
N GLU A 117 23.49 -2.72 -8.97
CA GLU A 117 23.33 -1.49 -8.20
C GLU A 117 21.97 -0.84 -8.46
N ALA A 118 21.54 -0.75 -9.72
CA ALA A 118 20.23 -0.24 -10.08
C ALA A 118 19.09 -1.12 -9.54
N ALA A 119 19.22 -2.45 -9.59
CA ALA A 119 18.28 -3.38 -8.99
C ALA A 119 18.15 -3.18 -7.48
N ARG A 120 19.29 -3.09 -6.76
CA ARG A 120 19.30 -2.81 -5.32
C ARG A 120 18.64 -1.48 -4.98
N ASN A 121 18.85 -0.45 -5.80
CA ASN A 121 18.19 0.84 -5.62
C ASN A 121 16.67 0.75 -5.79
N ILE A 122 16.17 -0.02 -6.77
CA ILE A 122 14.74 -0.24 -6.97
C ILE A 122 14.12 -0.98 -5.78
N ILE A 123 14.76 -2.07 -5.32
CA ILE A 123 14.30 -2.85 -4.17
C ILE A 123 14.28 -1.99 -2.90
N ARG A 124 15.33 -1.18 -2.67
CA ARG A 124 15.36 -0.24 -1.55
C ARG A 124 14.20 0.76 -1.61
N THR A 125 13.98 1.38 -2.76
CA THR A 125 12.86 2.33 -2.95
C THR A 125 11.50 1.65 -2.72
N TYR A 126 11.34 0.41 -3.17
CA TYR A 126 10.14 -0.39 -2.92
C TYR A 126 9.89 -0.60 -1.42
N GLU A 127 10.89 -1.05 -0.68
CA GLU A 127 10.80 -1.26 0.77
C GLU A 127 10.54 0.04 1.54
N GLU A 128 11.24 1.11 1.18
CA GLU A 128 11.07 2.43 1.79
C GLU A 128 9.66 2.97 1.56
N THR A 129 9.10 2.77 0.36
CA THR A 129 7.74 3.16 0.03
C THR A 129 6.71 2.36 0.84
N GLN A 130 6.92 1.06 1.05
CA GLN A 130 6.06 0.28 1.96
C GLN A 130 6.11 0.79 3.40
N ARG A 131 7.31 1.13 3.91
CA ARG A 131 7.48 1.74 5.24
C ARG A 131 6.80 3.11 5.33
N LEU A 132 6.79 3.90 4.26
CA LEU A 132 6.08 5.17 4.19
C LEU A 132 4.57 4.96 4.26
N ILE A 133 4.03 4.01 3.51
CA ILE A 133 2.60 3.67 3.54
C ILE A 133 2.18 3.26 4.96
N ASN A 134 2.95 2.40 5.63
CA ASN A 134 2.65 1.95 6.99
C ASN A 134 2.62 3.12 7.99
N ARG A 135 3.65 3.98 7.95
CA ARG A 135 3.68 5.19 8.80
C ARG A 135 2.50 6.12 8.52
N TRP A 136 2.16 6.31 7.24
CA TRP A 136 0.99 7.10 6.87
C TRP A 136 -0.30 6.50 7.43
N VAL A 137 -0.52 5.19 7.30
CA VAL A 137 -1.71 4.50 7.84
C VAL A 137 -1.86 4.73 9.35
N GLU A 138 -0.78 4.55 10.10
CA GLU A 138 -0.76 4.76 11.55
C GLU A 138 -1.12 6.20 11.90
N GLN A 139 -0.46 7.17 11.27
CA GLN A 139 -0.70 8.60 11.52
C GLN A 139 -2.13 9.02 11.12
N TYR A 140 -2.60 8.57 9.96
CA TYR A 140 -3.94 8.87 9.48
C TYR A 140 -5.01 8.27 10.40
N ALA A 141 -4.81 7.05 10.92
CA ALA A 141 -5.70 6.46 11.90
C ALA A 141 -5.77 7.25 13.20
N LEU A 142 -4.60 7.59 13.76
CA LEU A 142 -4.50 8.36 15.01
C LEU A 142 -5.18 9.73 14.89
N THR A 143 -4.95 10.45 13.80
CA THR A 143 -5.57 11.77 13.57
C THR A 143 -7.10 11.70 13.40
N ARG A 144 -7.62 10.56 12.93
CA ARG A 144 -9.05 10.30 12.76
C ARG A 144 -9.70 9.62 13.97
N GLY A 145 -8.96 9.38 15.05
CA GLY A 145 -9.47 8.71 16.24
C GLY A 145 -9.85 7.25 16.01
N MET A 146 -9.18 6.58 15.06
CA MET A 146 -9.33 5.15 14.79
C MET A 146 -8.21 4.36 15.46
N ASP A 147 -8.51 3.14 15.89
CA ASP A 147 -7.49 2.19 16.34
C ASP A 147 -6.58 1.81 15.14
N PRO A 148 -5.26 2.05 15.19
CA PRO A 148 -4.33 1.67 14.12
C PRO A 148 -4.44 0.20 13.76
N GLU A 149 -4.72 -0.69 14.71
CA GLU A 149 -4.91 -2.11 14.45
C GLU A 149 -6.07 -2.36 13.50
N TRP A 150 -7.03 -1.46 13.35
CA TRP A 150 -8.15 -1.66 12.43
C TRP A 150 -7.77 -1.38 10.99
N VAL A 151 -6.73 -0.57 10.76
CA VAL A 151 -6.34 -0.09 9.43
C VAL A 151 -5.07 -0.72 8.88
N VAL A 152 -4.30 -1.44 9.70
CA VAL A 152 -3.07 -2.13 9.27
C VAL A 152 -3.35 -3.10 8.11
N THR A 153 -2.50 -3.01 7.09
CA THR A 153 -2.41 -3.94 5.96
C THR A 153 -1.06 -4.64 5.95
N PRO A 154 -0.97 -5.91 5.51
CA PRO A 154 0.30 -6.63 5.47
C PRO A 154 1.26 -5.98 4.47
N ASP A 155 2.56 -6.16 4.70
CA ASP A 155 3.57 -5.84 3.69
C ASP A 155 3.54 -6.92 2.61
N LEU A 156 3.80 -6.50 1.38
CA LEU A 156 4.01 -7.41 0.27
C LEU A 156 5.49 -7.81 0.26
N GLU A 157 5.75 -9.10 0.10
CA GLU A 157 7.12 -9.59 -0.06
C GLU A 157 7.62 -9.27 -1.47
N TRP A 158 8.89 -8.90 -1.57
CA TRP A 158 9.57 -8.86 -2.86
C TRP A 158 9.70 -10.30 -3.37
N MET A 159 9.08 -10.61 -4.51
CA MET A 159 9.17 -11.95 -5.09
C MET A 159 10.43 -12.06 -5.96
N GLU A 160 11.58 -12.25 -5.31
CA GLU A 160 12.74 -12.81 -5.99
C GLU A 160 12.48 -14.29 -6.31
N ARG A 161 12.38 -14.62 -7.59
CA ARG A 161 12.54 -15.99 -8.09
C ARG A 161 13.41 -15.99 -9.32
#